data_AF-A0A087DCH8-F1
#
_entry.id   AF-A0A087DCH8-F1
#
_cell.length_a   1.000
_cell.length_b   1.000
_cell.length_c   1.000
_cell.angle_alpha   90.00
_cell.angle_beta   90.00
_cell.angle_gamma   90.00
#
_symmetry.space_group_name_H-M   'P 1'
#
loop_
_entity.id
_entity.type
_entity.pdbx_description
1 polymer ?
#
loop_
_entity_poly.entity_id
_entity_poly.type
_entity_poly.pdbx_seq_one_letter_code
_entity_poly.pdbx_strand_id
1 'polypeptide(L)'
;METGPVDDWRPWMESPVHKGIEDGVEWRVMANDVFFAWQGYAQRHVWRNLTADDIAPLVDVYGGITYGPDRYGWIGFDTLQGNSSMIRLDGTDLDEPRRVLCARMGWPWVEPHKWTCDEVEAETRRMAACIAVNDTRL
;
A
#
# COMPACT_ATOMS: atom_id res chain seq x y z
N MET A 1 21.86 7.52 -26.34
CA MET A 1 21.38 7.55 -24.95
C MET A 1 19.99 6.97 -24.97
N GLU A 2 19.87 5.67 -24.69
CA GLU A 2 18.57 5.02 -24.55
C GLU A 2 18.05 5.29 -23.13
N THR A 3 16.90 5.95 -23.02
CA THR A 3 16.14 6.02 -21.79
C THR A 3 15.50 4.65 -21.56
N GLY A 4 16.10 3.84 -20.69
CA GLY A 4 15.52 2.57 -20.26
C GLY A 4 14.17 2.76 -19.58
N PRO A 5 13.30 1.72 -19.52
CA PRO A 5 12.01 1.83 -18.88
C PRO A 5 12.19 2.12 -17.38
N VAL A 6 11.38 3.04 -16.86
CA VAL A 6 11.38 3.49 -15.45
C VAL A 6 10.66 2.46 -14.54
N ASP A 7 10.86 1.15 -14.75
CA ASP A 7 9.83 0.16 -14.36
C ASP A 7 10.35 -1.06 -13.59
N ASP A 8 11.40 -0.89 -12.79
CA ASP A 8 11.99 -2.02 -12.04
C ASP A 8 12.04 -1.84 -10.51
N TRP A 9 11.51 -0.76 -9.93
CA TRP A 9 11.34 -0.71 -8.47
C TRP A 9 10.31 -1.77 -8.03
N ARG A 10 10.71 -2.63 -7.09
CA ARG A 10 9.98 -3.83 -6.71
C ARG A 10 10.09 -4.02 -5.20
N PRO A 11 8.97 -4.27 -4.49
CA PRO A 11 8.97 -4.41 -3.03
C PRO A 11 9.78 -5.61 -2.49
N TRP A 12 10.41 -6.43 -3.32
CA TRP A 12 11.30 -7.52 -2.87
C TRP A 12 12.79 -7.28 -3.12
N MET A 13 13.17 -6.15 -3.72
CA MET A 13 14.59 -5.80 -3.88
C MET A 13 15.20 -5.20 -2.60
N GLU A 14 14.35 -4.79 -1.67
CA GLU A 14 14.74 -4.32 -0.34
C GLU A 14 14.37 -5.35 0.73
N SER A 15 15.08 -5.31 1.87
CA SER A 15 14.70 -6.12 3.01
C SER A 15 13.40 -5.56 3.61
N PRO A 16 12.33 -6.37 3.72
CA PRO A 16 11.10 -5.91 4.33
C PRO A 16 11.35 -5.53 5.79
N VAL A 17 10.69 -4.47 6.23
CA VAL A 17 10.76 -3.98 7.61
C VAL A 17 10.10 -5.02 8.50
N HIS A 18 8.85 -5.38 8.18
CA HIS A 18 8.14 -6.50 8.78
C HIS A 18 7.68 -7.47 7.68
N LYS A 19 7.58 -8.75 8.03
CA LYS A 19 7.08 -9.80 7.12
C LYS A 19 6.49 -10.95 7.91
N GLY A 20 5.61 -11.70 7.28
CA GLY A 20 5.03 -12.89 7.87
C GLY A 20 4.19 -13.68 6.89
N ILE A 21 3.44 -14.62 7.46
CA ILE A 21 2.43 -15.41 6.77
C ILE A 21 1.15 -15.27 7.58
N GLU A 22 0.05 -14.94 6.92
CA GLU A 22 -1.30 -14.88 7.50
C GLU A 22 -2.18 -15.82 6.68
N ASP A 23 -2.78 -16.83 7.30
CA ASP A 23 -3.62 -17.83 6.63
C ASP A 23 -3.02 -18.46 5.36
N GLY A 24 -1.69 -18.66 5.35
CA GLY A 24 -0.95 -19.23 4.21
C GLY A 24 -0.67 -18.24 3.07
N VAL A 25 -0.99 -16.96 3.27
CA VAL A 25 -0.64 -15.85 2.36
C VAL A 25 0.57 -15.11 2.93
N GLU A 26 1.64 -15.01 2.14
CA GLU A 26 2.82 -14.25 2.53
C GLU A 26 2.51 -12.76 2.49
N TRP A 27 2.96 -12.00 3.50
CA TRP A 27 2.82 -10.55 3.56
C TRP A 27 4.10 -9.85 4.00
N ARG A 28 4.23 -8.57 3.60
CA ARG A 28 5.40 -7.73 3.87
C ARG A 28 4.99 -6.26 4.05
N VAL A 29 5.72 -5.55 4.91
CA VAL A 29 5.72 -4.10 5.00
C VAL A 29 7.06 -3.57 4.51
N MET A 30 7.01 -2.63 3.58
CA MET A 30 8.17 -1.99 2.98
C MET A 30 8.25 -0.53 3.42
N ALA A 31 9.46 -0.08 3.71
CA ALA A 31 9.78 1.34 3.67
C ALA A 31 9.95 1.71 2.20
N ASN A 32 9.15 2.65 1.68
CA ASN A 32 9.35 3.19 0.35
C ASN A 32 10.10 4.52 0.47
N ASP A 33 11.30 4.60 -0.07
CA ASP A 33 12.16 5.79 -0.02
C ASP A 33 11.76 6.88 -1.04
N VAL A 34 11.08 6.51 -2.13
CA VAL A 34 10.58 7.44 -3.16
C VAL A 34 9.38 8.24 -2.64
N PHE A 35 8.42 7.56 -2.03
CA PHE A 35 7.21 8.17 -1.47
C PHE A 35 7.35 8.50 0.02
N PHE A 36 8.48 8.12 0.62
CA PHE A 36 8.79 8.22 2.04
C PHE A 36 7.71 7.62 2.96
N ALA A 37 7.02 6.57 2.51
CA ALA A 37 5.85 6.01 3.18
C ALA A 37 6.02 4.51 3.47
N TRP A 38 5.24 4.01 4.44
CA TRP A 38 5.09 2.58 4.68
C TRP A 38 4.11 1.99 3.65
N GLN A 39 4.42 0.82 3.09
CA GLN A 39 3.56 0.15 2.13
C GLN A 39 3.39 -1.33 2.44
N GLY A 40 2.15 -1.79 2.36
CA GLY A 40 1.76 -3.17 2.62
C GLY A 40 1.61 -3.98 1.35
N TYR A 41 2.15 -5.20 1.35
CA TYR A 41 2.07 -6.15 0.24
C TYR A 41 1.69 -7.55 0.72
N ALA A 42 0.86 -8.26 -0.03
CA ALA A 42 0.54 -9.66 0.16
C ALA A 42 0.66 -10.44 -1.16
N GLN A 43 1.07 -11.70 -1.10
CA GLN A 43 1.34 -12.50 -2.31
C GLN A 43 0.35 -13.63 -2.51
N ARG A 44 -0.23 -13.68 -3.71
CA ARG A 44 -0.98 -14.85 -4.15
C ARG A 44 -0.79 -15.17 -5.64
N HIS A 45 -0.07 -16.25 -5.90
CA HIS A 45 0.29 -16.66 -7.26
C HIS A 45 -0.91 -16.98 -8.16
N VAL A 46 -1.99 -17.56 -7.60
CA VAL A 46 -3.18 -17.90 -8.39
C VAL A 46 -3.88 -16.65 -8.93
N TRP A 47 -3.65 -15.49 -8.32
CA TRP A 47 -4.25 -14.22 -8.74
C TRP A 47 -3.34 -13.43 -9.69
N ARG A 48 -2.14 -13.91 -10.04
CA ARG A 48 -1.16 -13.17 -10.88
C ARG A 48 -1.65 -12.75 -12.27
N ASN A 49 -2.77 -13.30 -12.74
CA ASN A 49 -3.37 -12.99 -14.04
C ASN A 49 -4.62 -12.10 -13.91
N LEU A 50 -5.02 -11.75 -12.70
CA LEU A 50 -6.09 -10.79 -12.44
C LEU A 50 -5.56 -9.37 -12.57
N THR A 51 -6.46 -8.40 -12.67
CA THR A 51 -6.15 -6.98 -12.55
C THR A 51 -6.42 -6.47 -11.13
N ALA A 52 -5.93 -5.27 -10.79
CA ALA A 52 -6.29 -4.61 -9.53
C ALA A 52 -7.82 -4.45 -9.40
N ASP A 53 -8.51 -4.15 -10.52
CA ASP A 53 -9.96 -3.98 -10.57
C ASP A 53 -10.73 -5.29 -10.36
N ASP A 54 -10.17 -6.43 -10.80
CA ASP A 54 -10.75 -7.76 -10.52
C ASP A 54 -10.63 -8.13 -9.04
N ILE A 55 -9.58 -7.65 -8.37
CA ILE A 55 -9.27 -7.95 -6.97
C ILE A 55 -9.99 -7.02 -6.00
N ALA A 56 -10.12 -5.73 -6.34
CA ALA A 56 -10.67 -4.71 -5.45
C ALA A 56 -12.04 -5.09 -4.83
N PRO A 57 -12.96 -5.79 -5.53
CA PRO A 57 -14.21 -6.28 -4.93
C PRO A 57 -14.06 -7.44 -3.94
N LEU A 58 -12.95 -8.18 -4.00
CA LEU A 58 -12.69 -9.38 -3.20
C LEU A 58 -11.89 -9.08 -1.94
N VAL A 59 -11.08 -8.01 -1.96
CA VAL A 59 -10.16 -7.65 -0.89
C VAL A 59 -10.53 -6.30 -0.34
N ASP A 60 -11.07 -6.30 0.88
CA ASP A 60 -11.31 -5.07 1.62
C ASP A 60 -10.01 -4.65 2.32
N VAL A 61 -9.46 -3.51 1.90
CA VAL A 61 -8.31 -2.85 2.48
C VAL A 61 -8.57 -1.34 2.46
N TYR A 62 -8.02 -0.60 3.43
CA TYR A 62 -8.20 0.84 3.52
C TYR A 62 -7.71 1.51 2.25
N GLY A 63 -8.62 2.26 1.62
CA GLY A 63 -8.34 2.92 0.35
C GLY A 63 -8.35 1.99 -0.88
N GLY A 64 -8.48 0.68 -0.69
CA GLY A 64 -8.47 -0.30 -1.76
C GLY A 64 -7.07 -0.60 -2.32
N ILE A 65 -7.03 -1.59 -3.21
CA ILE A 65 -5.80 -2.05 -3.85
C ILE A 65 -5.24 -0.95 -4.76
N THR A 66 -3.95 -0.66 -4.60
CA THR A 66 -3.24 0.38 -5.37
C THR A 66 -2.23 -0.22 -6.34
N TYR A 67 -1.67 -1.38 -6.01
CA TYR A 67 -0.64 -2.05 -6.81
C TYR A 67 -0.95 -3.53 -6.98
N GLY A 68 -0.52 -4.10 -8.11
CA GLY A 68 -0.59 -5.54 -8.35
C GLY A 68 -1.98 -6.06 -8.76
N PRO A 69 -2.11 -7.37 -9.06
CA PRO A 69 -1.10 -8.40 -8.82
C PRO A 69 0.00 -8.32 -9.88
N ASP A 70 1.26 -8.29 -9.45
CA ASP A 70 2.37 -8.33 -10.38
C ASP A 70 2.57 -9.74 -10.97
N ARG A 71 3.59 -9.94 -11.81
CA ARG A 71 3.90 -11.26 -12.41
C ARG A 71 4.19 -12.37 -11.38
N TYR A 72 4.49 -12.01 -10.14
CA TYR A 72 4.72 -12.92 -9.02
C TYR A 72 3.50 -13.03 -8.10
N GLY A 73 2.42 -12.31 -8.36
CA GLY A 73 1.20 -12.29 -7.57
C GLY A 73 1.25 -11.38 -6.35
N TRP A 74 2.19 -10.43 -6.26
CA TRP A 74 2.20 -9.42 -5.20
C TRP A 74 1.13 -8.37 -5.45
N ILE A 75 0.30 -8.15 -4.44
CA ILE A 75 -0.81 -7.20 -4.39
C ILE A 75 -0.51 -6.23 -3.26
N GLY A 76 -0.68 -4.93 -3.49
CA GLY A 76 -0.37 -3.91 -2.52
C GLY A 76 -1.39 -2.80 -2.47
N PHE A 77 -1.37 -2.06 -1.37
CA PHE A 77 -2.13 -0.83 -1.19
C PHE A 77 -1.16 0.27 -0.76
N ASP A 78 -1.47 1.51 -1.13
CA ASP A 78 -0.72 2.68 -0.71
C ASP A 78 -1.36 3.29 0.54
N THR A 79 -0.53 3.87 1.40
CA THR A 79 -0.94 4.67 2.54
C THR A 79 -1.16 6.13 2.18
N LEU A 80 -0.83 6.56 0.96
CA LEU A 80 -1.07 7.92 0.45
C LEU A 80 -2.47 8.14 -0.13
N GLN A 81 -3.51 7.71 0.57
CA GLN A 81 -4.89 7.78 0.08
C GLN A 81 -5.73 8.88 0.73
N GLY A 82 -6.39 9.71 -0.10
CA GLY A 82 -7.51 10.61 0.22
C GLY A 82 -7.30 11.57 1.41
N ASN A 83 -7.50 11.06 2.63
CA ASN A 83 -7.28 11.81 3.86
C ASN A 83 -5.94 11.49 4.55
N SER A 84 -5.08 10.67 3.96
CA SER A 84 -3.85 10.26 4.61
C SER A 84 -2.79 11.35 4.51
N SER A 85 -1.91 11.37 5.51
CA SER A 85 -0.81 12.33 5.60
C SER A 85 0.39 11.80 4.82
N MET A 86 1.13 12.71 4.19
CA MET A 86 2.47 12.41 3.70
C MET A 86 3.47 12.56 4.85
N ILE A 87 3.55 11.54 5.70
CA ILE A 87 4.60 11.45 6.72
C ILE A 87 5.80 10.77 6.10
N ARG A 88 6.95 11.46 6.09
CA ARG A 88 8.21 10.86 5.67
C ARG A 88 8.68 9.81 6.68
N LEU A 89 9.52 8.87 6.23
CA LEU A 89 10.16 7.86 7.10
C LEU A 89 10.96 8.47 8.27
N ASP A 90 11.40 9.72 8.17
CA ASP A 90 12.07 10.46 9.24
C ASP A 90 11.12 11.15 10.23
N GLY A 91 9.80 10.98 10.05
CA GLY A 91 8.75 11.59 10.87
C GLY A 91 8.30 12.98 10.42
N THR A 92 8.86 13.52 9.33
CA THR A 92 8.46 14.84 8.81
C THR A 92 7.06 14.79 8.23
N ASP A 93 6.16 15.62 8.75
CA ASP A 93 4.82 15.82 8.23
C ASP A 93 4.82 16.86 7.10
N LEU A 94 4.43 16.44 5.90
CA LEU A 94 4.41 17.28 4.70
C LEU A 94 3.05 17.90 4.40
N ASP A 95 2.11 17.92 5.35
CA ASP A 95 0.76 18.43 5.11
C ASP A 95 0.63 19.97 5.17
N GLU A 96 1.69 20.70 5.51
CA GLU A 96 1.64 22.16 5.61
C GLU A 96 1.16 22.85 4.31
N PRO A 97 1.63 22.47 3.10
CA PRO A 97 1.08 23.00 1.84
C PRO A 97 -0.41 22.72 1.66
N ARG A 98 -0.90 21.56 2.13
CA ARG A 98 -2.33 21.21 2.11
C ARG A 98 -3.11 22.10 3.06
N ARG A 99 -2.60 22.35 4.26
CA ARG A 99 -3.21 23.25 5.25
C ARG A 99 -3.33 24.68 4.71
N VAL A 100 -2.28 25.19 4.10
CA VAL A 100 -2.28 26.51 3.42
C VAL A 100 -3.31 26.56 2.29
N LEU A 101 -3.41 25.49 1.48
CA LEU A 101 -4.41 25.40 0.43
C LEU A 101 -5.84 25.41 0.98
N CYS A 102 -6.14 24.61 2.03
CA CYS A 102 -7.46 24.60 2.69
C CYS A 102 -7.84 26.00 3.17
N ALA A 103 -6.94 26.70 3.86
CA ALA A 103 -7.16 28.06 4.34
C ALA A 103 -7.44 29.04 3.19
N ARG A 104 -6.67 28.95 2.09
CA ARG A 104 -6.86 29.80 0.91
C ARG A 104 -8.21 29.55 0.21
N MET A 105 -8.68 28.31 0.20
CA MET A 105 -9.94 27.92 -0.45
C MET A 105 -11.17 28.08 0.47
N GLY A 106 -10.98 28.40 1.75
CA GLY A 106 -12.06 28.40 2.74
C GLY A 106 -12.61 26.99 3.03
N TRP A 107 -11.84 25.94 2.76
CA TRP A 107 -12.21 24.56 3.03
C TRP A 107 -11.89 24.19 4.49
N PRO A 108 -12.75 23.38 5.14
CA PRO A 108 -12.45 22.91 6.49
C PRO A 108 -11.17 22.07 6.49
N TRP A 109 -10.34 22.27 7.52
CA TRP A 109 -9.22 21.38 7.79
C TRP A 109 -9.76 20.09 8.43
N VAL A 110 -9.44 18.96 7.82
CA VAL A 110 -9.69 17.63 8.39
C VAL A 110 -8.32 17.05 8.70
N GLU A 111 -8.09 16.68 9.96
CA GLU A 111 -6.80 16.10 10.36
C GLU A 111 -6.59 14.78 9.62
N PRO A 112 -5.48 14.66 8.88
CA PRO A 112 -5.22 13.49 8.07
C PRO A 112 -4.78 12.28 8.90
N HIS A 113 -5.07 11.06 8.42
CA HIS A 113 -4.59 9.85 9.08
C HIS A 113 -3.09 9.66 8.84
N LYS A 114 -2.34 9.41 9.91
CA LYS A 114 -0.88 9.28 9.90
C LYS A 114 -0.51 7.82 10.13
N TRP A 115 -0.32 7.09 9.05
CA TRP A 115 0.02 5.67 9.09
C TRP A 115 1.33 5.42 9.83
N THR A 116 1.27 4.61 10.87
CA THR A 116 2.44 3.99 11.50
C THR A 116 2.80 2.68 10.81
N CYS A 117 4.04 2.21 10.97
CA CYS A 117 4.46 0.91 10.44
C CYS A 117 3.57 -0.24 10.99
N ASP A 118 3.17 -0.17 12.26
CA ASP A 118 2.35 -1.18 12.91
C ASP A 118 0.90 -1.18 12.40
N GLU A 119 0.32 -0.01 12.11
CA GLU A 119 -1.00 0.09 11.48
C GLU A 119 -0.97 -0.49 10.06
N VAL A 120 0.08 -0.19 9.29
CA VAL A 120 0.26 -0.77 7.95
C VAL A 120 0.43 -2.28 8.03
N GLU A 121 1.17 -2.79 9.00
CA GLU A 121 1.25 -4.23 9.25
C GLU A 121 -0.13 -4.82 9.51
N ALA A 122 -0.88 -4.26 10.47
CA ALA A 122 -2.20 -4.77 10.83
C ALA A 122 -3.14 -4.82 9.62
N GLU A 123 -3.10 -3.78 8.79
CA GLU A 123 -3.91 -3.69 7.58
C GLU A 123 -3.44 -4.64 6.48
N THR A 124 -2.12 -4.85 6.34
CA THR A 124 -1.55 -5.83 5.42
C THR A 124 -1.92 -7.26 5.79
N ARG A 125 -1.93 -7.56 7.09
CA ARG A 125 -2.37 -8.86 7.61
C ARG A 125 -3.85 -9.09 7.35
N ARG A 126 -4.68 -8.06 7.56
CA ARG A 126 -6.11 -8.09 7.20
C ARG A 126 -6.30 -8.37 5.71
N MET A 127 -5.54 -7.69 4.85
CA MET A 127 -5.52 -7.93 3.40
C MET A 127 -5.15 -9.38 3.07
N ALA A 128 -4.09 -9.92 3.67
CA ALA A 128 -3.66 -11.29 3.47
C ALA A 128 -4.72 -12.33 3.89
N ALA A 129 -5.38 -12.12 5.03
CA ALA A 129 -6.51 -12.94 5.47
C ALA A 129 -7.70 -12.86 4.50
N CYS A 130 -8.05 -11.66 4.01
CA CYS A 130 -9.10 -11.49 3.00
C CYS A 130 -8.78 -12.23 1.70
N ILE A 131 -7.53 -12.20 1.24
CA ILE A 131 -7.07 -12.97 0.07
C ILE A 131 -7.25 -14.46 0.33
N ALA A 132 -6.78 -14.97 1.47
CA ALA A 132 -6.88 -16.38 1.83
C ALA A 132 -8.34 -16.89 1.85
N VAL A 133 -9.27 -16.10 2.36
CA VAL A 133 -10.71 -16.44 2.37
C VAL A 133 -11.26 -16.52 0.95
N ASN A 134 -10.91 -15.57 0.08
CA ASN A 134 -11.46 -15.49 -1.27
C ASN A 134 -10.77 -16.42 -2.27
N ASP A 135 -9.57 -16.91 -1.97
CA ASP A 135 -8.88 -17.93 -2.76
C ASP A 135 -9.69 -19.21 -2.94
N THR A 136 -10.54 -19.54 -1.99
CA THR A 136 -11.40 -20.74 -2.05
C THR A 136 -12.58 -20.61 -3.01
N ARG A 137 -12.79 -19.41 -3.59
CA ARG A 137 -13.93 -19.09 -4.45
C ARG A 137 -13.59 -19.09 -5.95
N LEU A 138 -12.31 -19.29 -6.29
CA LEU A 138 -11.78 -19.37 -7.66
C LEU A 138 -11.43 -20.82 -8.02
#